data_AF-A0A916JZT5-F1
#
_entry.id   AF-A0A916JZT5-F1
#
_cell.length_a   1.000
_cell.length_b   1.000
_cell.length_c   1.000
_cell.angle_alpha   90.00
_cell.angle_beta   90.00
_cell.angle_gamma   90.00
#
_symmetry.space_group_name_H-M   'P 1'
#
loop_
_entity.id
_entity.type
_entity.pdbx_description
1 polymer ?
#
loop_
_entity_poly.entity_id
_entity_poly.type
_entity_poly.pdbx_seq_one_letter_code
_entity_poly.pdbx_strand_id
1 'polypeptide(L)'
;MADHNHNEDGFMQEAPDKKYTDVGTVLSQSNDLTAEEFPEGPYGSSIEVEKLGKSTPWRVDQRSPNTYTYENRELHAGLSRGYPGAHETHDSPGDDRAEE
;
A
#
# COMPACT_ATOMS: atom_id res chain seq x y z
N MET A 1 6.47 28.64 -0.89
CA MET A 1 6.13 27.60 0.10
C MET A 1 6.94 26.37 -0.27
N ALA A 2 7.84 25.90 0.60
CA ALA A 2 8.68 24.75 0.30
C ALA A 2 7.93 23.46 0.66
N ASP A 3 7.75 22.56 -0.31
CA ASP A 3 7.14 21.23 -0.16
C ASP A 3 8.09 20.31 0.63
N HIS A 4 7.73 19.96 1.86
CA HIS A 4 8.53 19.13 2.76
C HIS A 4 8.07 17.65 2.80
N ASN A 5 7.40 17.14 1.76
CA ASN A 5 6.71 15.84 1.78
C ASN A 5 7.37 14.72 0.94
N HIS A 6 8.69 14.74 0.73
CA HIS A 6 9.37 13.66 -0.02
C HIS A 6 10.45 13.05 0.86
N ASN A 7 10.35 11.74 1.12
CA ASN A 7 11.47 10.96 1.64
C ASN A 7 12.47 10.69 0.50
N GLU A 8 13.72 10.36 0.85
CA GLU A 8 14.80 10.06 -0.11
C GLU A 8 14.43 8.94 -1.12
N ASP A 9 13.44 8.11 -0.78
CA ASP A 9 12.93 6.99 -1.58
C ASP A 9 11.76 7.33 -2.53
N GLY A 10 11.33 8.60 -2.61
CA GLY A 10 10.27 9.05 -3.54
C GLY A 10 8.82 8.78 -3.08
N PHE A 11 8.63 8.27 -1.86
CA PHE A 11 7.32 8.07 -1.24
C PHE A 11 6.92 9.25 -0.35
N MET A 12 5.62 9.53 -0.27
CA MET A 12 5.06 10.44 0.72
C MET A 12 4.98 9.73 2.08
N GLN A 13 5.38 10.41 3.15
CA GLN A 13 5.03 9.95 4.49
C GLN A 13 3.54 10.25 4.73
N GLU A 14 2.86 9.42 5.52
CA GLU A 14 1.63 9.92 6.14
C GLU A 14 2.01 11.17 6.95
N ALA A 15 1.20 12.23 6.84
CA ALA A 15 1.54 13.57 7.35
C ALA A 15 2.24 13.47 8.73
N PRO A 16 3.42 14.09 8.89
CA PRO A 16 4.25 13.91 10.07
C PRO A 16 3.41 14.33 11.28
N ASP A 17 3.37 13.47 12.30
CA ASP A 17 2.81 13.79 13.61
C ASP A 17 1.29 14.04 13.68
N LYS A 18 0.45 13.17 13.10
CA LYS A 18 -0.92 13.11 13.63
C LYS A 18 -0.86 12.54 15.05
N LYS A 19 -1.23 13.37 16.06
CA LYS A 19 -1.44 12.94 17.46
C LYS A 19 -2.35 11.70 17.59
N TYR A 20 -3.16 11.42 16.57
CA TYR A 20 -4.10 10.32 16.52
C TYR A 20 -4.10 9.72 15.10
N THR A 21 -3.92 8.42 15.00
CA THR A 21 -4.16 7.64 13.78
C THR A 21 -5.63 7.21 13.75
N ASP A 22 -6.18 7.03 12.56
CA ASP A 22 -7.52 6.45 12.42
C ASP A 22 -7.54 4.98 12.87
N VAL A 23 -8.72 4.38 12.96
CA VAL A 23 -8.85 2.95 13.27
C VAL A 23 -8.23 2.09 12.17
N GLY A 24 -7.69 0.92 12.55
CA GLY A 24 -6.97 0.02 11.64
C GLY A 24 -7.76 -0.34 10.38
N THR A 25 -9.08 -0.47 10.46
CA THR A 25 -9.95 -0.75 9.31
C THR A 25 -9.93 0.38 8.27
N VAL A 26 -9.91 1.64 8.70
CA VAL A 26 -9.85 2.80 7.79
C VAL A 26 -8.46 2.91 7.18
N LEU A 27 -7.42 2.67 7.98
CA LEU A 27 -6.05 2.65 7.50
C LEU A 27 -5.86 1.58 6.42
N SER A 28 -6.36 0.36 6.62
CA SER A 28 -6.29 -0.72 5.63
C SER A 28 -6.97 -0.32 4.32
N GLN A 29 -8.21 0.17 4.37
CA GLN A 29 -8.93 0.63 3.17
C GLN A 29 -8.21 1.77 2.43
N SER A 30 -7.46 2.61 3.15
CA SER A 30 -6.73 3.72 2.54
C SER A 30 -5.35 3.32 1.97
N ASN A 31 -4.76 2.25 2.49
CA ASN A 31 -3.41 1.79 2.15
C ASN A 31 -3.41 0.63 1.15
N ASP A 32 -4.48 -0.16 1.08
CA ASP A 32 -4.64 -1.23 0.10
C ASP A 32 -5.07 -0.62 -1.25
N LEU A 33 -4.12 -0.50 -2.18
CA LEU A 33 -4.35 0.11 -3.50
C LEU A 33 -5.26 -0.78 -4.35
N THR A 34 -6.08 -0.21 -5.22
CA THR A 34 -6.77 -1.01 -6.25
C THR A 34 -5.95 -1.04 -7.53
N ALA A 35 -6.11 -2.08 -8.33
CA ALA A 35 -5.45 -2.16 -9.63
C ALA A 35 -6.03 -1.07 -10.56
N GLU A 36 -5.18 -0.16 -11.02
CA GLU A 36 -5.53 0.87 -11.99
C GLU A 36 -5.37 0.30 -13.41
N GLU A 37 -6.47 0.09 -14.12
CA GLU A 37 -6.48 -0.50 -15.47
C GLU A 37 -6.09 0.51 -16.56
N PHE A 38 -6.49 1.77 -16.41
CA PHE A 38 -6.30 2.82 -17.42
C PHE A 38 -5.50 4.00 -16.85
N PRO A 39 -4.56 4.57 -17.62
CA PRO A 39 -3.77 5.74 -17.20
C PRO A 39 -4.60 7.01 -16.93
N GLU A 40 -5.77 7.12 -17.57
CA GLU A 40 -6.74 8.20 -17.36
C GLU A 40 -7.85 7.86 -16.35
N GLY A 41 -7.78 6.70 -15.69
CA GLY A 41 -8.82 6.25 -14.76
C GLY A 41 -10.01 5.53 -15.45
N PRO A 42 -11.07 5.21 -14.70
CA PRO A 42 -12.13 4.35 -15.19
C PRO A 42 -12.89 4.97 -16.37
N TYR A 43 -13.22 4.13 -17.36
CA TYR A 43 -13.98 4.56 -18.54
C TYR A 43 -15.30 5.24 -18.14
N GLY A 44 -15.56 6.42 -18.70
CA GLY A 44 -16.75 7.20 -18.42
C GLY A 44 -16.68 8.04 -17.14
N SER A 45 -15.51 8.14 -16.49
CA SER A 45 -15.33 9.09 -15.39
C SER A 45 -15.47 10.53 -15.90
N SER A 46 -16.16 11.37 -15.14
CA SER A 46 -16.26 12.82 -15.42
C SER A 46 -15.07 13.62 -14.87
N ILE A 47 -14.11 12.92 -14.27
CA ILE A 47 -12.94 13.53 -13.65
C ILE A 47 -11.87 13.66 -14.74
N GLU A 48 -11.56 14.90 -15.12
CA GLU A 48 -10.43 15.15 -15.99
C GLU A 48 -9.14 14.91 -15.22
N VAL A 49 -8.34 13.94 -15.68
CA VAL A 49 -7.05 13.64 -15.07
C VAL A 49 -6.01 14.61 -15.63
N GLU A 50 -5.45 15.47 -14.78
CA GLU A 50 -4.44 16.47 -15.18
C GLU A 50 -3.16 15.82 -15.74
N LYS A 51 -2.82 14.61 -15.28
CA LYS A 51 -1.62 13.87 -15.68
C LYS A 51 -1.94 12.40 -15.89
N LEU A 52 -1.70 11.91 -17.11
CA LEU A 52 -1.82 10.49 -17.44
C LEU A 52 -0.80 9.66 -16.67
N GLY A 53 -1.23 8.49 -16.19
CA GLY A 53 -0.39 7.52 -15.51
C GLY A 53 -1.00 7.02 -14.21
N LYS A 54 -0.16 6.48 -13.34
CA LYS A 54 -0.60 6.00 -12.02
C LYS A 54 -0.82 7.17 -11.05
N SER A 55 -1.61 6.94 -10.00
CA SER A 55 -1.92 7.89 -8.89
C SER A 55 -0.74 8.32 -7.99
N THR A 56 0.43 8.56 -8.57
CA THR A 56 1.65 8.96 -7.85
C THR A 56 1.60 10.41 -7.35
N PRO A 57 2.33 10.75 -6.27
CA PRO A 57 3.19 9.87 -5.47
C PRO A 57 2.41 9.05 -4.42
N TRP A 58 2.80 7.80 -4.24
CA TRP A 58 2.21 6.91 -3.24
C TRP A 58 2.79 7.14 -1.85
N ARG A 59 2.03 6.75 -0.83
CA ARG A 59 2.49 6.77 0.56
C ARG A 59 3.38 5.56 0.85
N VAL A 60 4.25 5.70 1.85
CA VAL A 60 5.13 4.60 2.30
C VAL A 60 4.35 3.36 2.76
N ASP A 61 3.18 3.56 3.37
CA ASP A 61 2.34 2.47 3.87
C ASP A 61 1.39 1.90 2.81
N GLN A 62 1.29 2.54 1.63
CA GLN A 62 0.45 2.05 0.54
C GLN A 62 1.08 0.83 -0.13
N ARG A 63 0.24 -0.16 -0.44
CA ARG A 63 0.69 -1.45 -0.97
C ARG A 63 -0.28 -1.99 -2.02
N SER A 64 0.25 -2.79 -2.94
CA SER A 64 -0.58 -3.54 -3.87
C SER A 64 -1.26 -4.70 -3.15
N PRO A 65 -2.52 -5.00 -3.46
CA PRO A 65 -3.21 -6.17 -2.96
C PRO A 65 -2.54 -7.39 -3.59
N ASN A 66 -2.06 -8.31 -2.76
CA ASN A 66 -1.46 -9.55 -3.21
C ASN A 66 -2.51 -10.66 -3.10
N THR A 67 -2.75 -11.37 -4.20
CA THR A 67 -3.72 -12.47 -4.28
C THR A 67 -3.34 -13.68 -3.42
N TYR A 68 -2.08 -13.75 -2.99
CA TYR A 68 -1.57 -14.85 -2.18
C TYR A 68 -1.48 -14.51 -0.70
N THR A 69 -1.62 -13.24 -0.29
CA THR A 69 -1.59 -12.82 1.12
C THR A 69 -2.92 -13.08 1.83
N TYR A 70 -2.91 -13.07 3.16
CA TYR A 70 -4.14 -13.14 3.95
C TYR A 70 -4.92 -11.83 3.87
N GLU A 71 -6.25 -11.94 3.84
CA GLU A 71 -7.17 -10.80 3.93
C GLU A 71 -7.00 -10.06 5.27
N ASN A 72 -6.85 -10.81 6.36
CA ASN A 72 -6.58 -10.25 7.69
C ASN A 72 -5.13 -10.53 8.07
N ARG A 73 -4.23 -9.65 7.64
CA ARG A 73 -2.78 -9.74 7.90
C ARG A 73 -2.46 -9.61 9.38
N GLU A 74 -3.15 -8.74 10.12
CA GLU A 74 -2.90 -8.53 11.54
C GLU A 74 -3.11 -9.81 12.35
N LEU A 75 -4.17 -10.57 12.06
CA LEU A 75 -4.42 -11.86 12.72
C LEU A 75 -3.44 -12.97 12.30
N HIS A 76 -2.79 -12.84 11.15
CA HIS A 76 -1.89 -13.86 10.60
C HIS A 76 -0.41 -13.45 10.67
N ALA A 77 -0.12 -12.26 11.18
CA ALA A 77 1.24 -11.73 11.28
C ALA A 77 2.14 -12.65 12.11
N GLY A 78 3.27 -13.05 11.54
CA GLY A 78 4.23 -13.94 12.17
C GLY A 78 3.80 -15.41 12.24
N LEU A 79 2.66 -15.78 11.63
CA LEU A 79 2.22 -17.16 11.51
C LEU A 79 2.65 -17.74 10.16
N SER A 80 3.44 -18.80 10.19
CA SER A 80 3.74 -19.57 8.97
C SER A 80 2.51 -20.34 8.50
N ARG A 81 2.35 -20.48 7.19
CA ARG A 81 1.23 -21.19 6.54
C ARG A 81 1.22 -22.71 6.79
N GLY A 82 2.27 -23.27 7.39
CA GLY A 82 2.34 -24.67 7.83
C GLY A 82 2.37 -25.71 6.71
N TYR A 83 2.47 -25.28 5.44
CA TYR A 83 2.56 -26.16 4.29
C TYR A 83 4.00 -26.20 3.73
N PRO A 84 4.55 -27.37 3.39
CA PRO A 84 5.90 -27.45 2.82
C PRO A 84 6.04 -26.62 1.54
N GLY A 85 7.03 -25.73 1.48
CA GLY A 85 7.25 -24.83 0.34
C GLY A 85 6.23 -23.69 0.23
N ALA A 86 5.50 -23.38 1.30
CA ALA A 86 4.65 -22.20 1.34
C ALA A 86 5.48 -20.91 1.28
N HIS A 87 5.00 -19.94 0.50
CA HIS A 87 5.56 -18.59 0.52
C HIS A 87 5.32 -17.89 1.86
N GLU A 88 6.19 -16.92 2.16
CA GLU A 88 6.09 -16.02 3.29
C GLU A 88 4.77 -15.23 3.26
N THR A 89 4.32 -14.76 4.42
CA THR A 89 3.03 -14.06 4.49
C THR A 89 3.13 -12.59 4.13
N HIS A 90 4.34 -12.00 4.14
CA HIS A 90 4.61 -10.60 3.80
C HIS A 90 3.69 -9.66 4.59
N ASP A 91 3.52 -9.96 5.88
CA ASP A 91 2.59 -9.27 6.78
C ASP A 91 3.19 -8.03 7.44
N SER A 92 4.48 -7.74 7.24
CA SER A 92 5.17 -6.59 7.82
C SER A 92 6.19 -5.97 6.86
N PRO A 93 6.38 -4.64 6.91
CA PRO A 93 7.38 -3.95 6.10
C PRO A 93 8.77 -4.49 6.44
N GLY A 94 9.45 -5.07 5.45
CA GLY A 94 10.75 -5.73 5.61
C GLY A 94 10.74 -7.24 5.41
N ASP A 95 9.55 -7.86 5.42
CA ASP A 95 9.34 -9.28 5.12
C ASP A 95 9.32 -9.55 3.59
N ASP A 96 9.55 -8.54 2.76
CA ASP A 96 9.59 -8.65 1.29
C ASP A 96 10.93 -9.16 0.75
N ARG A 97 11.93 -9.34 1.63
CA ARG A 97 13.23 -9.89 1.27
C ARG A 97 13.18 -11.40 1.44
N ALA A 98 12.82 -12.10 0.37
CA ALA A 98 13.12 -13.52 0.27
C ALA A 98 14.63 -13.70 0.47
N GLU A 99 15.05 -14.23 1.61
CA GLU A 99 16.41 -14.74 1.76
C GLU A 99 16.51 -15.98 0.86
N GLU A 100 17.31 -15.85 -0.21
CA GLU A 100 17.67 -16.92 -1.15
C GLU A 100 18.59 -17.97 -0.51
#